data_AF-A0A354MDF9-F1
#
_entry.id   AF-A0A354MDF9-F1
#
_cell.length_a   1.000
_cell.length_b   1.000
_cell.length_c   1.000
_cell.angle_alpha   90.00
_cell.angle_beta   90.00
_cell.angle_gamma   90.00
#
_symmetry.space_group_name_H-M   'P 1'
#
loop_
_entity.id
_entity.type
_entity.pdbx_description
1 polymer ?
#
loop_
_entity_poly.entity_id
_entity_poly.type
_entity_poly.pdbx_seq_one_letter_code
_entity_poly.pdbx_strand_id
1 'polypeptide(L)'
;MNKIKKLCGFCINEWHLTTMILPYISKEIENNYKMITILENSIEENIKTLIKKLNLKNEEDILEINWKQSVAQKYTEVGSKLNIIAKSDEKYIILVNGRKNFIDVVNKHIDKWLKKNTKVKQEIKIINCYEITDFNYNITEILDSHDRIINTSGEKRIDEVFEDYKKEGKIEEATS
;
A
#
# COMPACT_ATOMS: atom_id res chain seq x y z
N MET A 1 -7.17 7.78 -18.29
CA MET A 1 -6.05 7.00 -17.74
C MET A 1 -6.18 7.04 -16.23
N ASN A 2 -6.29 5.89 -15.58
CA ASN A 2 -6.42 5.84 -14.12
C ASN A 2 -5.09 6.30 -13.52
N LYS A 3 -5.12 7.22 -12.55
CA LYS A 3 -3.91 7.71 -11.88
C LYS A 3 -3.55 6.73 -10.75
N ILE A 4 -3.09 5.54 -11.14
CA ILE A 4 -2.71 4.48 -10.20
C ILE A 4 -1.21 4.57 -9.98
N LYS A 5 -0.82 4.60 -8.72
CA LYS A 5 0.57 4.55 -8.28
C LYS A 5 0.78 3.37 -7.34
N LYS A 6 1.77 2.53 -7.60
CA LYS A 6 2.11 1.37 -6.76
C LYS A 6 3.39 1.67 -5.97
N LEU A 7 3.32 1.52 -4.66
CA LEU A 7 4.46 1.63 -3.74
C LEU A 7 4.71 0.28 -3.08
N CYS A 8 5.97 -0.10 -2.90
CA CYS A 8 6.34 -1.24 -2.05
C CYS A 8 6.97 -0.75 -0.74
N GLY A 9 6.75 -1.47 0.35
CA GLY A 9 7.44 -1.28 1.62
C GLY A 9 7.85 -2.64 2.18
N PHE A 10 8.82 -2.65 3.09
CA PHE A 10 9.34 -3.88 3.67
C PHE A 10 9.35 -3.77 5.19
N CYS A 11 8.64 -4.67 5.86
CA CYS A 11 8.55 -4.73 7.31
C CYS A 11 8.93 -6.11 7.85
N ILE A 12 9.34 -6.18 9.12
CA ILE A 12 9.74 -7.46 9.76
C ILE A 12 8.69 -7.98 10.75
N ASN A 13 7.72 -7.13 11.09
CA ASN A 13 6.57 -7.42 11.94
C ASN A 13 5.58 -6.24 11.89
N GLU A 14 4.47 -6.37 12.61
CA GLU A 14 3.39 -5.37 12.71
C GLU A 14 3.88 -4.05 13.33
N TRP A 15 4.83 -4.08 14.25
CA TRP A 15 5.33 -2.85 14.89
C TRP A 15 6.21 -2.05 13.93
N HIS A 16 7.08 -2.72 13.18
CA HIS A 16 7.87 -2.10 12.13
C HIS A 16 6.95 -1.53 11.04
N LEU A 17 5.90 -2.26 10.65
CA LEU A 17 4.90 -1.74 9.73
C LEU A 17 4.27 -0.45 10.27
N THR A 18 3.70 -0.48 11.48
CA THR A 18 2.99 0.66 12.07
C THR A 18 3.87 1.90 12.19
N THR A 19 5.11 1.75 12.66
CA THR A 19 6.06 2.86 12.77
C THR A 19 6.50 3.41 11.41
N MET A 20 6.57 2.57 10.39
CA MET A 20 6.89 2.97 9.02
C MET A 20 5.74 3.74 8.36
N ILE A 21 4.50 3.26 8.49
CA ILE A 21 3.37 3.79 7.71
C ILE A 21 2.66 4.96 8.40
N LEU A 22 2.59 5.00 9.74
CA LEU A 22 1.69 5.93 10.43
C LEU A 22 2.01 7.40 10.17
N PRO A 23 3.29 7.86 10.21
CA PRO A 23 3.62 9.25 9.88
C PRO A 23 3.24 9.62 8.44
N TYR A 24 3.45 8.69 7.50
CA TYR A 24 3.09 8.90 6.10
C TYR A 24 1.56 8.99 5.93
N ILE A 25 0.81 8.07 6.54
CA ILE A 25 -0.66 8.01 6.44
C ILE A 25 -1.29 9.26 7.05
N SER A 26 -0.81 9.71 8.21
CA SER A 26 -1.27 10.95 8.83
C SER A 26 -1.16 12.13 7.86
N LYS A 27 -0.01 12.29 7.19
CA LYS A 27 0.18 13.33 6.18
C LYS A 27 -0.73 13.16 4.96
N GLU A 28 -0.96 11.93 4.51
CA GLU A 28 -1.80 11.68 3.34
C GLU A 28 -3.30 11.90 3.62
N ILE A 29 -3.78 11.64 4.83
CA ILE A 29 -5.14 11.98 5.25
C ILE A 29 -5.34 13.51 5.21
N GLU A 30 -4.36 14.29 5.69
CA GLU A 30 -4.38 15.76 5.55
C GLU A 30 -4.40 16.21 4.07
N ASN A 31 -3.86 15.39 3.15
CA ASN A 31 -3.92 15.59 1.71
C ASN A 31 -5.18 15.01 1.04
N ASN A 32 -6.24 14.77 1.81
CA ASN A 32 -7.56 14.27 1.38
C ASN A 32 -7.54 12.85 0.79
N TYR A 33 -6.63 11.98 1.24
CA TYR A 33 -6.73 10.56 0.93
C TYR A 33 -7.61 9.85 1.97
N LYS A 34 -8.56 9.06 1.48
CA LYS A 34 -9.25 8.04 2.27
C LYS A 34 -8.44 6.74 2.25
N MET A 35 -8.57 5.93 3.28
CA MET A 35 -7.79 4.70 3.41
C MET A 35 -8.66 3.44 3.43
N ILE A 36 -8.20 2.42 2.70
CA ILE A 36 -8.69 1.05 2.75
C ILE A 36 -7.52 0.16 3.11
N THR A 37 -7.73 -0.76 4.04
CA THR A 37 -6.73 -1.70 4.54
C THR A 37 -7.11 -3.15 4.20
N ILE A 38 -6.11 -3.93 3.80
CA ILE A 38 -6.20 -5.36 3.57
C ILE A 38 -4.96 -6.01 4.20
N LEU A 39 -5.10 -6.48 5.43
CA LEU A 39 -3.98 -6.89 6.27
C LEU A 39 -4.04 -8.39 6.55
N GLU A 40 -2.91 -9.08 6.43
CA GLU A 40 -2.76 -10.49 6.81
C GLU A 40 -2.84 -10.67 8.32
N ASN A 41 -2.29 -9.73 9.09
CA ASN A 41 -2.38 -9.66 10.56
C ASN A 41 -2.98 -8.32 11.01
N SER A 42 -3.59 -8.29 12.19
CA SER A 42 -4.11 -7.06 12.77
C SER A 42 -2.98 -6.17 13.28
N ILE A 43 -3.06 -4.85 13.02
CA ILE A 43 -2.14 -3.85 13.61
C ILE A 43 -2.87 -2.84 14.50
N GLU A 44 -4.13 -3.10 14.81
CA GLU A 44 -5.02 -2.17 15.52
C GLU A 44 -4.44 -1.71 16.87
N GLU A 45 -3.95 -2.63 17.69
CA GLU A 45 -3.36 -2.31 18.99
C GLU A 45 -2.04 -1.54 18.87
N ASN A 46 -1.25 -1.84 17.84
CA ASN A 46 -0.02 -1.11 17.54
C ASN A 46 -0.34 0.35 17.16
N ILE A 47 -1.36 0.56 16.34
CA ILE A 47 -1.82 1.90 15.92
C ILE A 47 -2.31 2.69 17.15
N LYS A 48 -3.20 2.10 17.96
CA LYS A 48 -3.72 2.72 19.18
C LYS A 48 -2.60 3.12 20.15
N THR A 49 -1.55 2.29 20.24
CA THR A 49 -0.40 2.55 21.12
C THR A 49 0.49 3.66 20.57
N LEU A 50 0.77 3.66 19.25
CA LEU A 50 1.69 4.60 18.64
C LEU A 50 1.08 6.01 18.52
N ILE A 51 -0.20 6.12 18.16
CA ILE A 51 -0.91 7.39 18.05
C ILE A 51 -0.81 8.23 19.32
N LYS A 52 -1.03 7.60 20.48
CA LYS A 52 -0.95 8.24 21.81
C LYS A 52 0.43 8.85 22.11
N LYS A 53 1.47 8.43 21.39
CA LYS A 53 2.84 8.94 21.54
C LYS A 53 3.18 10.05 20.54
N LEU A 54 2.45 10.17 19.44
CA LEU A 54 2.79 11.04 18.31
C LEU A 54 2.03 12.37 18.29
N ASN A 55 1.05 12.60 19.17
CA ASN A 55 0.24 13.83 19.25
C ASN A 55 -0.24 14.32 17.86
N LEU A 56 -0.80 13.39 17.06
CA LEU A 56 -1.25 13.67 15.69
C LEU A 56 -2.58 14.43 15.72
N LYS A 57 -2.74 15.44 14.85
CA LYS A 57 -3.96 16.25 14.78
C LYS A 57 -5.17 15.48 14.26
N ASN A 58 -4.94 14.48 13.44
CA ASN A 58 -5.95 13.64 12.79
C ASN A 58 -6.03 12.24 13.42
N GLU A 59 -5.82 12.15 14.74
CA GLU A 59 -5.92 10.90 15.50
C GLU A 59 -7.26 10.19 15.27
N GLU A 60 -8.37 10.93 15.34
CA GLU A 60 -9.72 10.37 15.16
C GLU A 60 -9.90 9.73 13.78
N ASP A 61 -9.53 10.44 12.71
CA ASP A 61 -9.57 9.92 11.33
C ASP A 61 -8.75 8.63 11.16
N ILE A 62 -7.58 8.57 11.81
CA ILE A 62 -6.73 7.38 11.73
C ILE A 62 -7.35 6.21 12.51
N LEU A 63 -7.97 6.47 13.66
CA LEU A 63 -8.62 5.44 14.49
C LEU A 63 -9.88 4.85 13.83
N GLU A 64 -10.56 5.60 12.95
CA GLU A 64 -11.71 5.10 12.19
C GLU A 64 -11.35 4.08 11.10
N ILE A 65 -10.08 4.01 10.70
CA ILE A 65 -9.61 3.05 9.69
C ILE A 65 -9.65 1.63 10.28
N ASN A 66 -10.09 0.66 9.48
CA ASN A 66 -10.19 -0.73 9.93
C ASN A 66 -8.82 -1.42 9.95
N TRP A 67 -8.08 -1.34 11.06
CA TRP A 67 -6.75 -1.95 11.22
C TRP A 67 -6.76 -3.45 11.55
N LYS A 68 -7.91 -4.12 11.42
CA LYS A 68 -8.06 -5.55 11.75
C LYS A 68 -7.59 -6.43 10.60
N GLN A 69 -7.26 -7.67 10.97
CA GLN A 69 -6.99 -8.74 10.02
C GLN A 69 -8.14 -8.90 9.01
N SER A 70 -7.79 -9.09 7.74
CA SER A 70 -8.73 -9.46 6.69
C SER A 70 -8.81 -11.00 6.62
N VAL A 71 -9.88 -11.55 7.19
CA VAL A 71 -10.18 -12.99 7.13
C VAL A 71 -10.48 -13.39 5.67
N ALA A 72 -10.04 -14.57 5.23
CA ALA A 72 -10.40 -15.24 3.96
C ALA A 72 -10.21 -14.42 2.64
N GLN A 73 -9.21 -14.79 1.84
CA GLN A 73 -8.77 -14.09 0.62
C GLN A 73 -9.70 -14.28 -0.61
N LYS A 74 -11.02 -14.25 -0.44
CA LYS A 74 -11.95 -14.35 -1.57
C LYS A 74 -12.02 -13.03 -2.33
N TYR A 75 -12.09 -13.12 -3.67
CA TYR A 75 -12.26 -11.95 -4.55
C TYR A 75 -13.46 -11.08 -4.12
N THR A 76 -14.55 -11.70 -3.67
CA THR A 76 -15.77 -11.00 -3.23
C THR A 76 -15.51 -10.04 -2.08
N GLU A 77 -14.61 -10.39 -1.17
CA GLU A 77 -14.33 -9.60 0.04
C GLU A 77 -13.46 -8.39 -0.30
N VAL A 78 -12.37 -8.62 -1.04
CA VAL A 78 -11.53 -7.52 -1.59
C VAL A 78 -12.37 -6.60 -2.46
N GLY A 79 -13.13 -7.15 -3.41
CA GLY A 79 -13.99 -6.36 -4.30
C GLY A 79 -15.03 -5.54 -3.55
N SER A 80 -15.62 -6.07 -2.48
CA SER A 80 -16.60 -5.34 -1.67
C SER A 80 -15.98 -4.15 -0.95
N LYS A 81 -14.77 -4.32 -0.39
CA LYS A 81 -14.00 -3.22 0.20
C LYS A 81 -13.70 -2.12 -0.82
N LEU A 82 -13.35 -2.50 -2.06
CA LEU A 82 -12.99 -1.54 -3.11
C LEU A 82 -14.20 -0.85 -3.75
N ASN A 83 -15.40 -1.43 -3.69
CA ASN A 83 -16.59 -0.87 -4.33
C ASN A 83 -16.96 0.54 -3.86
N ILE A 84 -16.50 0.97 -2.69
CA ILE A 84 -16.68 2.36 -2.22
C ILE A 84 -15.94 3.35 -3.13
N ILE A 85 -14.78 2.95 -3.69
CA ILE A 85 -13.98 3.77 -4.62
C ILE A 85 -14.79 4.05 -5.88
N ALA A 86 -15.51 3.06 -6.41
CA ALA A 86 -16.31 3.23 -7.63
C ALA A 86 -17.51 4.19 -7.47
N LYS A 87 -17.83 4.59 -6.22
CA LYS A 87 -18.96 5.47 -5.88
C LYS A 87 -18.52 6.86 -5.41
N SER A 88 -17.21 7.14 -5.39
CA SER A 88 -16.62 8.37 -4.87
C SER A 88 -15.62 8.93 -5.88
N ASP A 89 -15.43 10.26 -5.86
CA ASP A 89 -14.36 10.95 -6.60
C ASP A 89 -13.13 11.23 -5.71
N GLU A 90 -13.15 10.78 -4.45
CA GLU A 90 -12.06 10.95 -3.49
C GLU A 90 -10.80 10.18 -3.90
N LYS A 91 -9.66 10.63 -3.38
CA LYS A 91 -8.39 9.92 -3.52
C LYS A 91 -8.34 8.78 -2.51
N TYR A 92 -7.78 7.65 -2.91
CA TYR A 92 -7.69 6.49 -2.03
C TYR A 92 -6.25 5.97 -1.89
N ILE A 93 -5.91 5.56 -0.68
CA ILE A 93 -4.80 4.67 -0.39
C ILE A 93 -5.36 3.28 -0.08
N ILE A 94 -4.91 2.27 -0.82
CA ILE A 94 -5.15 0.86 -0.54
C ILE A 94 -3.85 0.32 0.07
N LEU A 95 -3.84 0.14 1.39
CA LEU A 95 -2.73 -0.49 2.10
C LEU A 95 -2.95 -2.01 2.12
N VAL A 96 -2.00 -2.75 1.57
CA VAL A 96 -1.96 -4.21 1.63
C VAL A 96 -0.72 -4.62 2.40
N ASN A 97 -0.87 -5.45 3.43
CA ASN A 97 0.26 -5.96 4.20
C ASN A 97 0.14 -7.46 4.47
N GLY A 98 1.29 -8.13 4.39
CA GLY A 98 1.44 -9.54 4.71
C GLY A 98 2.66 -10.13 4.00
N ARG A 99 2.75 -11.45 4.00
CA ARG A 99 3.71 -12.24 3.23
C ARG A 99 3.42 -12.11 1.74
N LYS A 100 4.43 -12.37 0.90
CA LYS A 100 4.30 -12.23 -0.58
C LYS A 100 3.08 -12.96 -1.14
N ASN A 101 2.84 -14.21 -0.74
CA ASN A 101 1.71 -14.99 -1.26
C ASN A 101 0.35 -14.32 -0.95
N PHE A 102 0.18 -13.74 0.24
CA PHE A 102 -1.02 -12.99 0.59
C PHE A 102 -1.17 -11.76 -0.32
N ILE A 103 -0.10 -10.96 -0.43
CA ILE A 103 -0.09 -9.73 -1.22
C ILE A 103 -0.34 -10.02 -2.71
N ASP A 104 0.24 -11.08 -3.27
CA ASP A 104 0.07 -11.47 -4.67
C ASP A 104 -1.38 -11.85 -4.96
N VAL A 105 -2.05 -12.58 -4.06
CA VAL A 105 -3.47 -12.92 -4.18
C VAL A 105 -4.34 -11.67 -4.12
N VAL A 106 -4.08 -10.77 -3.17
CA VAL A 106 -4.83 -9.51 -3.03
C VAL A 106 -4.63 -8.62 -4.25
N ASN A 107 -3.40 -8.47 -4.75
CA ASN A 107 -3.12 -7.68 -5.96
C ASN A 107 -3.82 -8.24 -7.20
N LYS A 108 -3.88 -9.57 -7.37
CA LYS A 108 -4.68 -10.19 -8.46
C LYS A 108 -6.15 -9.78 -8.38
N HIS A 109 -6.72 -9.71 -7.17
CA HIS A 109 -8.10 -9.28 -6.97
C HIS A 109 -8.28 -7.77 -7.21
N ILE A 110 -7.35 -6.93 -6.75
CA ILE A 110 -7.33 -5.48 -7.02
C ILE A 110 -7.25 -5.23 -8.53
N ASP A 111 -6.32 -5.86 -9.24
CA ASP A 111 -6.15 -5.69 -10.69
C ASP A 111 -7.41 -6.15 -11.45
N LYS A 112 -8.02 -7.28 -11.05
CA LYS A 112 -9.29 -7.75 -11.62
C LYS A 112 -10.44 -6.78 -11.35
N TRP A 113 -10.49 -6.17 -10.17
CA TRP A 113 -11.49 -5.15 -9.83
C TRP A 113 -11.30 -3.88 -10.65
N LEU A 114 -10.06 -3.38 -10.77
CA LEU A 114 -9.72 -2.20 -11.57
C LEU A 114 -10.08 -2.38 -13.06
N LYS A 115 -9.79 -3.56 -13.62
CA LYS A 115 -10.17 -3.90 -15.01
C LYS A 115 -11.69 -3.89 -15.24
N LYS A 116 -12.48 -4.24 -14.23
CA LYS A 116 -13.95 -4.19 -14.30
C LYS A 116 -14.51 -2.77 -14.10
N ASN A 117 -13.82 -1.94 -13.35
CA ASN A 117 -14.27 -0.59 -12.98
C ASN A 117 -13.51 0.48 -13.77
N THR A 118 -13.59 0.42 -15.11
CA THR A 118 -12.86 1.33 -16.02
C THR A 118 -13.24 2.81 -15.90
N LYS A 119 -14.34 3.13 -15.21
CA LYS A 119 -14.81 4.50 -14.95
C LYS A 119 -14.07 5.19 -13.79
N VAL A 120 -13.33 4.44 -12.98
CA VAL A 120 -12.51 4.96 -11.88
C VAL A 120 -11.39 5.83 -12.45
N LYS A 121 -11.47 7.15 -12.24
CA LYS A 121 -10.52 8.13 -12.78
C LYS A 121 -9.73 8.87 -11.69
N GLN A 122 -10.16 8.75 -10.44
CA GLN A 122 -9.50 9.35 -9.29
C GLN A 122 -8.09 8.78 -9.10
N GLU A 123 -7.34 9.45 -8.21
CA GLU A 123 -6.03 8.99 -7.80
C GLU A 123 -6.12 7.84 -6.81
N ILE A 124 -5.40 6.76 -7.09
CA ILE A 124 -5.32 5.59 -6.22
C ILE A 124 -3.85 5.24 -6.00
N LYS A 125 -3.44 5.22 -4.73
CA LYS A 125 -2.15 4.67 -4.31
C LYS A 125 -2.37 3.28 -3.76
N ILE A 126 -1.64 2.29 -4.28
CA ILE A 126 -1.61 0.94 -3.73
C ILE A 126 -0.27 0.77 -3.04
N ILE A 127 -0.27 0.52 -1.73
CA ILE A 127 0.94 0.38 -0.92
C ILE A 127 1.02 -1.08 -0.46
N ASN A 128 1.95 -1.82 -1.03
CA ASN A 128 2.21 -3.21 -0.68
C ASN A 128 3.37 -3.29 0.30
N CYS A 129 3.08 -3.51 1.59
CA CYS A 129 4.08 -3.70 2.62
C CYS A 129 4.34 -5.20 2.85
N TYR A 130 5.44 -5.70 2.31
CA TYR A 130 5.84 -7.10 2.40
C TYR A 130 6.49 -7.40 3.75
N GLU A 131 5.99 -8.43 4.42
CA GLU A 131 6.63 -8.99 5.60
C GLU A 131 7.83 -9.85 5.18
N ILE A 132 9.03 -9.36 5.48
CA ILE A 132 10.28 -10.08 5.24
C ILE A 132 10.59 -10.92 6.48
N THR A 133 10.10 -12.15 6.48
CA THR A 133 10.48 -13.17 7.47
C THR A 133 11.68 -14.01 7.02
N ASP A 134 11.93 -14.10 5.72
CA ASP A 134 13.01 -14.89 5.11
C ASP A 134 13.73 -14.11 3.99
N PHE A 135 15.04 -14.33 3.84
CA PHE A 135 15.89 -13.64 2.86
C PHE A 135 15.69 -14.07 1.39
N ASN A 136 14.80 -15.04 1.12
CA ASN A 136 14.61 -15.62 -0.22
C ASN A 136 13.59 -14.88 -1.09
N TYR A 137 13.19 -13.67 -0.74
CA TYR A 137 12.34 -12.88 -1.61
C TYR A 137 13.11 -12.43 -2.85
N ASN A 138 12.52 -12.64 -4.03
CA ASN A 138 12.96 -11.96 -5.24
C ASN A 138 12.59 -10.47 -5.12
N ILE A 139 13.37 -9.73 -4.32
CA ILE A 139 13.16 -8.31 -4.04
C ILE A 139 13.13 -7.53 -5.37
N THR A 140 13.98 -7.90 -6.33
CA THR A 140 14.01 -7.28 -7.67
C THR A 140 12.66 -7.33 -8.36
N GLU A 141 11.96 -8.47 -8.38
CA GLU A 141 10.62 -8.60 -8.96
C GLU A 141 9.59 -7.67 -8.27
N ILE A 142 9.70 -7.54 -6.95
CA ILE A 142 8.86 -6.61 -6.19
C ILE A 142 9.21 -5.18 -6.60
N LEU A 143 10.48 -4.80 -6.64
CA LEU A 143 10.90 -3.45 -7.02
C LEU A 143 10.47 -3.09 -8.45
N ASP A 144 10.60 -4.01 -9.41
CA ASP A 144 10.22 -3.80 -10.81
C ASP A 144 8.72 -3.54 -10.99
N SER A 145 7.89 -4.19 -10.17
CA SER A 145 6.43 -4.09 -10.22
C SER A 145 5.85 -2.85 -9.51
N HIS A 146 6.70 -2.02 -8.89
CA HIS A 146 6.31 -0.81 -8.17
C HIS A 146 6.98 0.44 -8.75
N ASP A 147 6.37 1.60 -8.49
CA ASP A 147 6.86 2.90 -8.94
C ASP A 147 7.87 3.49 -7.94
N ARG A 148 7.63 3.29 -6.65
CA ARG A 148 8.40 3.87 -5.54
C ARG A 148 8.44 2.93 -4.34
N ILE A 149 9.35 3.23 -3.42
CA ILE A 149 9.45 2.54 -2.13
C ILE A 149 8.97 3.45 -1.00
N ILE A 150 8.33 2.87 0.02
CA ILE A 150 8.02 3.54 1.28
C ILE A 150 8.89 2.97 2.39
N ASN A 151 9.49 3.86 3.19
CA ASN A 151 10.20 3.53 4.42
C ASN A 151 9.81 4.53 5.53
N THR A 152 10.53 4.51 6.66
CA THR A 152 10.26 5.41 7.80
C THR A 152 10.40 6.90 7.48
N SER A 153 11.13 7.24 6.40
CA SER A 153 11.26 8.61 5.89
C SER A 153 10.18 8.97 4.85
N GLY A 154 9.22 8.08 4.61
CA GLY A 154 8.15 8.24 3.63
C GLY A 154 8.50 7.68 2.25
N GLU A 155 7.90 8.28 1.23
CA GLU A 155 8.02 7.84 -0.16
C GLU A 155 9.38 8.25 -0.78
N LYS A 156 10.13 7.28 -1.28
CA LYS A 156 11.46 7.44 -1.89
C LYS A 156 11.51 6.83 -3.28
N ARG A 157 12.48 7.23 -4.10
CA ARG A 157 12.76 6.47 -5.33
C ARG A 157 13.41 5.14 -4.96
N ILE A 158 13.24 4.13 -5.79
CA ILE A 158 13.80 2.81 -5.50
C ILE A 158 15.33 2.85 -5.51
N ASP A 159 15.91 3.53 -6.50
CA ASP A 159 17.36 3.71 -6.65
C ASP A 159 18.01 4.62 -5.59
N GLU A 160 17.22 5.45 -4.89
CA GLU A 160 17.69 6.18 -3.70
C GLU A 160 17.90 5.27 -2.48
N VAL A 161 17.24 4.10 -2.45
CA VAL A 161 17.29 3.16 -1.32
C VAL A 161 18.11 1.92 -1.65
N PHE A 162 18.06 1.49 -2.92
CA PHE A 162 18.83 0.37 -3.46
C PHE A 162 19.73 0.90 -4.58
N GLU A 163 20.92 1.39 -4.24
CA GLU A 163 21.84 2.03 -5.20
C GLU A 163 22.26 1.10 -6.35
N ASP A 164 22.38 -0.20 -6.06
CA ASP A 164 22.72 -1.23 -7.07
C ASP A 164 21.52 -1.69 -7.91
N TYR A 165 20.30 -1.29 -7.55
CA TYR A 165 19.10 -1.64 -8.32
C TYR A 165 19.03 -0.79 -9.59
N LYS A 166 19.02 -1.47 -10.73
CA LYS A 166 18.70 -0.88 -12.04
C LYS A 166 17.43 -1.55 -12.53
N LYS A 167 16.36 -0.77 -12.64
CA LYS A 167 15.11 -1.24 -13.25
C LYS A 167 15.42 -1.70 -14.67
N GLU A 168 15.18 -2.97 -14.98
CA GLU A 168 15.35 -3.45 -16.35
C GLU A 168 14.45 -2.62 -17.27
N GLY A 169 15.07 -1.93 -18.22
CA GLY A 169 14.43 -0.90 -19.00
C GLY A 169 13.27 -1.44 -19.83
N LYS A 170 12.13 -0.74 -19.78
CA LYS A 170 11.44 -0.44 -21.02
C LYS A 170 12.46 0.25 -21.92
N ILE A 171 12.81 -0.40 -23.02
CA ILE A 171 13.58 0.23 -24.09
C ILE A 171 12.76 1.44 -24.53
N GLU A 172 13.18 2.64 -24.13
CA GLU A 172 12.79 3.85 -24.82
C GLU A 172 13.45 3.74 -26.19
N GLU A 173 12.64 3.46 -27.22
CA GLU A 173 13.03 3.67 -28.60
C GLU A 173 13.44 5.14 -28.72
N ALA A 174 14.75 5.38 -28.67
CA ALA A 174 15.34 6.62 -29.09
C ALA A 174 14.98 6.78 -30.57
N THR A 175 14.02 7.67 -30.82
CA THR A 175 13.68 8.14 -32.16
C THR A 175 14.94 8.74 -32.77
N SER A 176 15.43 8.11 -33.82
CA SER A 176 16.35 8.67 -34.82
C SER A 176 15.64 8.67 -36.15
#